data_AF-A0A6A5QYM5-F1
#
_entry.id   AF-A0A6A5QYM5-F1
#
_cell.length_a   1.000
_cell.length_b   1.000
_cell.length_c   1.000
_cell.angle_alpha   90.00
_cell.angle_beta   90.00
_cell.angle_gamma   90.00
#
_symmetry.space_group_name_H-M   'P 1'
#
loop_
_entity.id
_entity.type
_entity.pdbx_description
1 polymer ?
#
loop_
_entity_poly.entity_id
_entity_poly.type
_entity_poly.pdbx_seq_one_letter_code
_entity_poly.pdbx_strand_id
1 'polypeptide(L)'
;MPKKSCTLCHTPRPVLVRCQIDESAHWHFVCPGACWRSVSGGVEDAKGLEGEFPWYRYGGMWKDRSADGPVSAKKPKKVKQRQKVEGKERLEKKGVDMGCVQDA
;
A
#
# COMPACT_ATOMS: atom_id res chain seq x y z
N MET A 1 -20.27 -2.53 8.15
CA MET A 1 -19.42 -1.44 7.59
C MET A 1 -19.69 -1.34 6.09
N PRO A 2 -19.94 -0.15 5.55
CA PRO A 2 -20.28 0.02 4.14
C PRO A 2 -19.03 -0.14 3.25
N LYS A 3 -19.10 -1.05 2.28
CA LYS A 3 -18.11 -1.19 1.21
C LYS A 3 -18.18 0.04 0.31
N LYS A 4 -17.04 0.55 -0.17
CA LYS A 4 -17.06 1.62 -1.18
C LYS A 4 -17.75 1.11 -2.46
N SER A 5 -18.52 1.98 -3.08
CA SER A 5 -19.18 1.73 -4.36
C SER A 5 -18.30 2.18 -5.52
N CYS A 6 -18.41 1.47 -6.64
CA CYS A 6 -17.89 1.93 -7.91
C CYS A 6 -18.60 3.22 -8.33
N THR A 7 -17.88 4.26 -8.74
CA THR A 7 -18.48 5.52 -9.21
C THR A 7 -19.36 5.32 -10.46
N LEU A 8 -19.01 4.38 -11.34
CA LEU A 8 -19.71 4.20 -12.61
C LEU A 8 -20.96 3.31 -12.48
N CYS A 9 -20.83 2.13 -11.87
CA CYS A 9 -21.92 1.17 -11.77
C CYS A 9 -22.58 1.12 -10.39
N HIS A 10 -22.16 1.97 -9.45
CA HIS A 10 -22.68 2.09 -8.08
C HIS A 10 -22.64 0.79 -7.25
N THR A 11 -22.03 -0.27 -7.79
CA THR A 11 -21.98 -1.56 -7.15
C THR A 11 -20.92 -1.55 -6.05
N PRO A 12 -21.26 -1.93 -4.81
CA PRO A 12 -20.29 -2.04 -3.72
C PRO A 12 -19.35 -3.22 -3.97
N ARG A 13 -18.04 -2.99 -3.91
CA ARG A 13 -17.03 -4.05 -4.08
C ARG A 13 -15.93 -3.96 -3.01
N PRO A 14 -15.36 -5.11 -2.59
CA PRO A 14 -14.27 -5.14 -1.62
C PRO A 14 -12.93 -4.67 -2.22
N VAL A 15 -12.80 -4.67 -3.55
CA VAL A 15 -11.63 -4.22 -4.30
C VAL A 15 -12.08 -3.28 -5.41
N LEU A 16 -11.43 -2.13 -5.51
CA LEU A 16 -11.67 -1.10 -6.52
C LEU A 16 -10.33 -0.56 -7.02
N VAL A 17 -10.29 -0.06 -8.25
CA VAL A 17 -9.17 0.71 -8.79
C VAL A 17 -9.41 2.17 -8.49
N ARG A 18 -8.44 2.85 -7.89
CA ARG A 18 -8.44 4.31 -7.75
C ARG A 18 -7.84 4.91 -9.01
N CYS A 19 -8.56 5.80 -9.70
CA CYS A 19 -8.04 6.49 -10.88
C CYS A 19 -8.69 7.85 -11.10
N GLN A 20 -8.01 8.72 -11.83
CA GLN A 20 -8.62 9.91 -12.45
C GLN A 20 -9.09 9.51 -13.84
N ILE A 21 -10.25 10.04 -14.27
CA ILE A 21 -10.87 9.68 -15.57
C ILE A 21 -11.39 10.90 -16.33
N ASP A 22 -11.33 12.08 -15.72
CA ASP A 22 -11.89 13.32 -16.22
C ASP A 22 -10.92 14.49 -15.94
N GLU A 23 -11.17 15.61 -16.60
CA GLU A 23 -10.38 16.84 -16.46
C GLU A 23 -10.41 17.43 -15.04
N SER A 24 -11.41 17.07 -14.23
CA SER A 24 -11.53 17.56 -12.85
C SER A 24 -10.41 17.04 -11.94
N ALA A 25 -9.63 16.06 -12.39
CA ALA A 25 -8.55 15.41 -11.64
C ALA A 25 -9.01 14.81 -10.29
N HIS A 26 -10.32 14.60 -10.13
CA HIS A 26 -10.86 13.92 -8.96
C HIS A 26 -10.54 12.42 -8.99
N TRP A 27 -10.25 11.88 -7.82
CA TRP A 27 -9.98 10.45 -7.67
C TRP A 27 -11.30 9.68 -7.56
N HIS A 28 -11.55 8.85 -8.55
CA HIS A 28 -12.69 7.94 -8.59
C HIS A 28 -12.29 6.54 -8.13
N PHE A 29 -13.27 5.76 -7.69
CA PHE A 29 -13.09 4.33 -7.42
C PHE A 29 -13.94 3.54 -8.41
N VAL A 30 -13.31 2.73 -9.25
CA VAL A 30 -14.00 1.93 -10.27
C VAL A 30 -13.75 0.45 -10.07
N CYS A 31 -14.73 -0.39 -10.42
CA CYS A 31 -14.54 -1.82 -10.26
C CYS A 31 -13.56 -2.39 -11.30
N PRO A 32 -12.68 -3.33 -10.89
CA PRO A 32 -11.86 -4.05 -11.83
C PRO A 32 -12.75 -4.86 -12.80
N GLY A 33 -12.42 -4.85 -14.09
CA GLY A 33 -13.24 -5.45 -15.14
C GLY A 33 -13.84 -4.39 -16.06
N ALA A 34 -15.17 -4.45 -16.28
CA ALA A 34 -15.85 -3.63 -17.29
C ALA A 34 -15.67 -2.12 -17.08
N CYS A 35 -15.92 -1.62 -15.88
CA CYS A 35 -15.82 -0.18 -15.56
C CYS A 35 -14.40 0.36 -15.67
N TRP A 36 -13.39 -0.43 -15.31
CA TRP A 36 -12.00 -0.02 -15.47
C TRP A 36 -11.57 -0.04 -16.94
N ARG A 37 -11.91 -1.13 -17.67
CA ARG A 37 -11.61 -1.22 -19.10
C ARG A 37 -12.27 -0.10 -19.91
N SER A 38 -13.45 0.35 -19.53
CA SER A 38 -14.14 1.45 -20.23
C SER A 38 -13.47 2.81 -20.05
N VAL A 39 -12.65 3.01 -19.01
CA VAL A 39 -11.97 4.31 -18.75
C VAL A 39 -10.48 4.29 -19.01
N SER A 40 -9.87 3.11 -19.17
CA SER A 40 -8.43 2.97 -19.42
C SER A 40 -8.09 2.22 -20.71
N GLY A 41 -9.10 1.74 -21.45
CA GLY A 41 -8.94 0.79 -22.55
C GLY A 41 -8.46 -0.60 -22.09
N GLY A 42 -8.40 -0.85 -20.77
CA GLY A 42 -7.83 -2.07 -20.21
C GLY A 42 -6.30 -2.06 -20.10
N VAL A 43 -5.66 -0.92 -20.34
CA VAL A 43 -4.21 -0.73 -20.23
C VAL A 43 -3.90 0.05 -18.96
N GLU A 44 -2.87 -0.37 -18.22
CA GLU A 44 -2.37 0.35 -17.05
C GLU A 44 -1.76 1.70 -17.50
N ASP A 45 -2.20 2.79 -16.87
CA ASP A 45 -1.92 4.18 -17.27
C ASP A 45 -2.26 4.57 -18.72
N ALA A 46 -3.16 3.82 -19.38
CA ALA A 46 -3.55 4.08 -20.77
C ALA A 46 -2.34 4.26 -21.72
N LYS A 47 -1.23 3.55 -21.46
CA LYS A 47 0.00 3.66 -22.24
C LYS A 47 -0.25 3.30 -23.70
N GLY A 48 -0.05 4.27 -24.60
CA GLY A 48 -0.36 4.13 -26.03
C GLY A 48 -1.80 4.44 -26.43
N LEU A 49 -2.67 4.76 -25.46
CA LEU A 49 -4.04 5.22 -25.64
C LEU A 49 -4.25 6.63 -25.03
N GLU A 50 -3.18 7.38 -24.83
CA GLU A 50 -3.21 8.73 -24.22
C GLU A 50 -4.09 9.70 -25.02
N GLY A 51 -4.25 9.50 -26.33
CA GLY A 51 -5.18 10.28 -27.15
C GLY A 51 -6.66 9.95 -26.91
N GLU A 52 -6.97 8.71 -26.53
CA GLU A 52 -8.34 8.25 -26.24
C GLU A 52 -8.71 8.48 -24.76
N PHE A 53 -7.73 8.37 -23.86
CA PHE A 53 -7.91 8.54 -22.42
C PHE A 53 -6.92 9.59 -21.85
N PRO A 54 -7.00 10.86 -22.28
CA PRO A 54 -6.01 11.90 -21.95
C PRO A 54 -5.94 12.20 -20.45
N TRP A 55 -7.08 12.07 -19.77
CA TRP A 55 -7.21 12.37 -18.34
C TRP A 55 -7.02 11.15 -17.44
N TYR A 56 -6.78 9.97 -18.03
CA TYR A 56 -6.65 8.77 -17.24
C TYR A 56 -5.33 8.75 -16.46
N ARG A 57 -5.42 8.57 -15.15
CA ARG A 57 -4.25 8.39 -14.27
C ARG A 57 -4.51 7.28 -13.27
N TYR A 58 -3.60 6.31 -13.18
CA TYR A 58 -3.70 5.24 -12.20
C TYR A 58 -3.29 5.72 -10.80
N GLY A 59 -4.13 5.42 -9.81
CA GLY A 59 -3.94 5.81 -8.40
C GLY A 59 -3.77 4.62 -7.45
N GLY A 60 -3.57 3.41 -8.00
CA GLY A 60 -3.40 2.18 -7.24
C GLY A 60 -4.70 1.42 -6.95
N MET A 61 -4.54 0.22 -6.39
CA MET A 61 -5.65 -0.63 -5.98
C MET A 61 -6.13 -0.26 -4.57
N TRP A 62 -7.42 0.00 -4.43
CA TRP A 62 -8.08 0.13 -3.14
C TRP A 62 -8.70 -1.20 -2.72
N LYS A 63 -8.48 -1.58 -1.47
CA LYS A 63 -9.07 -2.78 -0.86
C LYS A 63 -9.68 -2.42 0.48
N ASP A 64 -10.79 -3.05 0.81
CA ASP A 64 -11.40 -2.94 2.14
C ASP A 64 -10.49 -3.61 3.18
N ARG A 65 -9.84 -2.80 4.02
CA ARG A 65 -8.92 -3.27 5.07
C ARG A 65 -9.62 -4.10 6.14
N SER A 66 -10.94 -4.07 6.21
CA SER A 66 -11.73 -4.92 7.10
C SER A 66 -11.69 -6.40 6.67
N ALA A 67 -11.40 -6.67 5.39
CA ALA A 67 -11.28 -8.03 4.86
C ALA A 67 -9.98 -8.73 5.28
N ASP A 68 -8.92 -7.95 5.54
CA ASP A 68 -7.57 -8.47 5.86
C ASP A 68 -7.37 -8.77 7.36
N GLY A 69 -8.41 -8.62 8.19
CA GLY A 69 -8.29 -8.71 9.65
C GLY A 69 -7.54 -7.51 10.24
N PRO A 70 -7.19 -7.50 11.55
CA PRO A 70 -6.43 -6.40 12.13
C PRO A 70 -5.04 -6.36 11.48
N VAL A 71 -4.86 -5.46 10.50
CA VAL A 71 -3.57 -5.10 9.90
C VAL A 71 -2.73 -4.37 10.94
N SER A 72 -2.31 -5.09 11.97
CA SER A 72 -1.48 -4.53 13.01
C SER A 72 -0.09 -4.33 12.43
N ALA A 73 0.22 -3.07 12.09
CA ALA A 73 1.60 -2.61 11.96
C ALA A 73 2.40 -2.80 13.28
N LYS A 74 1.74 -3.27 14.36
CA LYS A 74 2.42 -3.68 15.59
C LYS A 74 3.24 -4.93 15.33
N LYS A 75 4.55 -4.74 15.41
CA LYS A 75 5.53 -5.82 15.45
C LYS A 75 5.12 -6.86 16.50
N PRO A 76 5.05 -8.16 16.14
CA PRO A 76 4.70 -9.21 17.09
C PRO A 76 5.58 -9.14 18.35
N LYS A 77 4.99 -9.36 19.54
CA LYS A 77 5.71 -9.26 20.83
C LYS A 77 6.99 -10.11 20.85
N LYS A 78 6.94 -11.32 20.27
CA LYS A 78 8.08 -12.23 20.13
C LYS A 78 9.25 -11.61 19.38
N VAL A 79 8.96 -10.92 18.26
CA VAL A 79 9.99 -10.26 17.44
C VAL A 79 10.56 -9.04 18.17
N LYS A 80 9.72 -8.27 18.88
CA LYS A 80 10.18 -7.13 19.69
C LYS A 80 11.12 -7.57 20.83
N GLN A 81 10.82 -8.68 21.50
CA GLN A 81 11.68 -9.24 22.55
C GLN A 81 13.02 -9.72 22.02
N ARG A 82 13.01 -10.50 20.93
CA ARG A 82 14.25 -11.01 20.30
C ARG A 82 15.22 -9.87 19.97
N GLN A 83 14.75 -8.82 19.30
CA GLN A 83 15.60 -7.68 18.95
C GLN A 83 16.10 -6.90 20.16
N LYS A 84 15.32 -6.85 21.26
CA LYS A 84 15.78 -6.23 22.51
C LYS A 84 16.93 -7.01 23.14
N VAL A 85 16.89 -8.34 23.07
CA VAL A 85 17.99 -9.22 23.54
C VAL A 85 19.21 -9.05 22.64
N GLU A 86 19.06 -9.19 21.32
CA GLU A 86 20.17 -9.03 20.36
C GLU A 86 20.82 -7.64 20.46
N GLY A 87 20.02 -6.60 20.69
CA GLY A 87 20.52 -5.23 20.90
C GLY A 87 21.31 -5.06 22.19
N LYS A 88 20.85 -5.69 23.29
CA LYS A 88 21.58 -5.71 24.57
C LYS A 88 22.91 -6.45 24.43
N GLU A 89 22.90 -7.64 23.85
CA GLU A 89 24.12 -8.44 23.63
C GLU A 89 25.13 -7.68 22.77
N ARG A 90 24.68 -6.93 21.75
CA ARG A 90 25.56 -6.10 20.92
C ARG A 90 26.15 -4.91 21.70
N LEU A 91 25.38 -4.31 22.59
CA LEU A 91 25.85 -3.23 23.47
C LEU A 91 26.87 -3.76 24.49
N GLU A 92 26.60 -4.92 25.10
CA GLU A 92 27.49 -5.58 26.06
C GLU A 92 28.81 -5.99 25.38
N LYS A 93 28.76 -6.61 24.19
CA LYS A 93 29.97 -6.97 23.43
C LYS A 93 30.82 -5.74 23.05
N LYS A 94 30.19 -4.62 22.70
CA LYS A 94 30.90 -3.35 22.43
C LYS A 94 31.50 -2.72 23.69
N GLY A 95 30.87 -2.91 24.86
CA GLY A 95 31.41 -2.45 26.13
C GLY A 95 32.64 -3.24 26.59
N VAL A 96 32.68 -4.53 26.29
CA VAL A 96 33.83 -5.41 26.58
C VAL A 96 35.03 -5.11 25.66
N ASP A 97 34.78 -4.83 24.38
CA ASP A 97 35.81 -4.47 23.38
C ASP A 97 36.52 -3.13 23.71
N MET A 98 35.80 -2.15 24.27
CA MET A 98 36.37 -0.85 24.68
C MET A 98 37.17 -0.91 26.00
N GLY A 99 37.18 -2.04 26.70
CA GLY A 99 37.87 -2.23 27.98
C GLY A 99 39.31 -2.78 27.89
N CYS A 100 39.84 -2.99 26.68
CA CYS A 100 41.16 -3.59 26.46
C CYS A 100 42.19 -2.60 25.87
N VAL A 101 42.17 -1.33 26.30
CA VAL A 101 43.25 -0.35 26.01
C VAL A 101 43.65 0.37 27.30
N GLN A 102 44.61 -0.20 28.03
CA GLN A 102 45.45 0.31 29.14
C GLN A 102 46.21 -0.93 29.66
N ASP A 103 47.53 -1.07 29.74
CA ASP A 103 48.70 -0.18 29.85
C ASP A 103 49.90 -0.92 29.19
N ALA A 104 50.79 -0.19 28.51
CA ALA A 104 52.11 -0.65 28.08
C ALA A 104 53.17 0.39 28.44
#